data_AF-W9VSB8-F1
#
_entry.id   AF-W9VSB8-F1
#
_cell.length_a   1.000
_cell.length_b   1.000
_cell.length_c   1.000
_cell.angle_alpha   90.00
_cell.angle_beta   90.00
_cell.angle_gamma   90.00
#
_symmetry.space_group_name_H-M   'P 1'
#
loop_
_entity.id
_entity.type
_entity.pdbx_description
1 polymer ?
#
loop_
_entity_poly.entity_id
_entity_poly.type
_entity_poly.pdbx_seq_one_letter_code
_entity_poly.pdbx_strand_id
1 'polypeptide(L)'
;MADQRPPWPTLGHARRIPIHSGSDESFEFARNCIKDCKSNPKHGACRNSSPNNTLPTRLIDVQGKDQGLKLVELEGKKVEYVTLSYCWGRGSAVKTTSGNLAEMRERIDWGTLPALFQDAVTITRRLNIRYLWIDGLCIIQDDKGDWETESARMSDIYEASYVTIAADTCEDNSHFCLAHRPKRLRLEHQNTRGKAFTIKARKVLDHHEASEEDLAFRVQGPLRARAWALQENVLSPRILHYTETELTFECRSTHRCECNPSPSQKATTPGLLPKLLSTKRHPKVFGTWHRIVAQYTLRKLTVASDKLPAISGIAKKVQAATKSAYLAGLWRDNLVEDLLWASAPHLESPHIAPRLDGYRAPSFSWASVDTQIQPFEDCKDEDVELSPHISIARASCTVFGLNPLGEVTDGFIDLCGPVAEATLVAPEHYKFGYQLMTTGCGAAIDVSPDSLLVEDAIENETGPHQATTVRRGKEGESYKPFKVPVWCLSVAGYSCGWISGLVLTKSSQVRGAYERIGHFTCGNDWLIGTKKQKIKIV
;
A
#
# COMPACT_ATOMS: atom_id res chain seq x y z
N MET A 1 -45.49 -5.50 -8.20
CA MET A 1 -45.24 -4.62 -7.04
C MET A 1 -46.01 -3.34 -7.30
N ALA A 2 -47.06 -3.09 -6.53
CA ALA A 2 -47.90 -1.91 -6.72
C ALA A 2 -47.11 -0.64 -6.40
N ASP A 3 -47.32 0.34 -7.27
CA ASP A 3 -46.76 1.67 -7.33
C ASP A 3 -47.07 2.46 -6.04
N GLN A 4 -46.21 2.34 -5.02
CA GLN A 4 -46.26 3.21 -3.84
C GLN A 4 -45.12 4.23 -3.93
N ARG A 5 -45.42 5.39 -4.50
CA ARG A 5 -44.55 6.56 -4.39
C ARG A 5 -44.25 6.83 -2.90
N PRO A 6 -42.99 7.12 -2.54
CA PRO A 6 -42.61 7.36 -1.15
C PRO A 6 -43.40 8.55 -0.60
N PRO A 7 -43.85 8.50 0.68
CA PRO A 7 -44.47 9.65 1.32
C PRO A 7 -43.55 10.88 1.40
N TRP A 8 -42.22 10.71 1.29
CA TRP A 8 -41.24 11.79 1.14
C TRP A 8 -40.28 11.50 -0.01
N PRO A 9 -40.47 12.12 -1.19
CA PRO A 9 -39.52 12.03 -2.30
C PRO A 9 -38.10 12.48 -1.92
N THR A 10 -37.98 13.46 -1.02
CA THR A 10 -36.72 14.07 -0.59
C THR A 10 -35.83 13.14 0.26
N LEU A 11 -36.43 12.19 1.01
CA LEU A 11 -35.68 11.26 1.88
C LEU A 11 -35.21 10.00 1.13
N GLY A 12 -35.68 9.78 -0.10
CA GLY A 12 -35.35 8.61 -0.90
C GLY A 12 -35.85 7.27 -0.32
N HIS A 13 -35.39 6.17 -0.91
CA HIS A 13 -35.62 4.81 -0.43
C HIS A 13 -34.31 4.16 -0.02
N ALA A 14 -34.29 3.49 1.13
CA ALA A 14 -33.17 2.67 1.57
C ALA A 14 -33.58 1.19 1.69
N ARG A 15 -32.71 0.29 1.21
CA ARG A 15 -32.92 -1.16 1.32
C ARG A 15 -32.75 -1.63 2.76
N ARG A 16 -33.60 -2.55 3.23
CA ARG A 16 -33.41 -3.21 4.53
C ARG A 16 -32.14 -4.09 4.47
N ILE A 17 -31.18 -3.81 5.33
CA ILE A 17 -29.97 -4.63 5.54
C ILE A 17 -30.08 -5.33 6.90
N PRO A 18 -29.65 -6.59 7.09
CA PRO A 18 -29.69 -7.27 8.40
C PRO A 18 -28.91 -6.55 9.51
N ILE A 19 -29.33 -6.72 10.77
CA ILE A 19 -28.66 -6.12 11.95
C ILE A 19 -27.40 -6.91 12.32
N HIS A 20 -27.32 -8.19 11.94
CA HIS A 20 -26.16 -9.03 12.23
C HIS A 20 -25.49 -9.43 10.91
N SER A 21 -24.18 -9.24 10.79
CA SER A 21 -23.44 -9.57 9.55
C SER A 21 -23.33 -11.08 9.29
N GLY A 22 -23.57 -11.92 10.31
CA GLY A 22 -23.70 -13.38 10.19
C GLY A 22 -25.10 -13.91 9.88
N SER A 23 -26.05 -13.05 9.51
CA SER A 23 -27.43 -13.46 9.17
C SER A 23 -27.50 -14.31 7.88
N ASP A 24 -28.56 -15.09 7.72
CA ASP A 24 -28.80 -15.85 6.49
C ASP A 24 -28.88 -14.94 5.26
N GLU A 25 -29.50 -13.77 5.38
CA GLU A 25 -29.61 -12.81 4.29
C GLU A 25 -28.25 -12.19 3.92
N SER A 26 -27.37 -11.94 4.88
CA SER A 26 -26.01 -11.45 4.62
C SER A 26 -25.15 -12.51 3.91
N PHE A 27 -25.26 -13.78 4.34
CA PHE A 27 -24.59 -14.87 3.65
C PHE A 27 -25.17 -15.14 2.25
N GLU A 28 -26.48 -14.95 2.07
CA GLU A 28 -27.11 -15.05 0.76
C GLU A 28 -26.64 -13.94 -0.18
N PHE A 29 -26.49 -12.71 0.32
CA PHE A 29 -25.86 -11.62 -0.44
C PHE A 29 -24.43 -11.99 -0.86
N ALA A 30 -23.60 -12.49 0.05
CA ALA A 30 -22.22 -12.89 -0.24
C ALA A 30 -22.15 -13.99 -1.31
N ARG A 31 -22.95 -15.06 -1.16
CA ARG A 31 -23.01 -16.15 -2.14
C ARG A 31 -23.45 -15.67 -3.52
N ASN A 32 -24.47 -14.83 -3.59
CA ASN A 32 -24.96 -14.31 -4.87
C ASN A 32 -23.92 -13.44 -5.57
N CYS A 33 -23.22 -12.56 -4.84
CA CYS A 33 -22.15 -11.75 -5.42
C CYS A 33 -21.01 -12.60 -6.00
N ILE A 34 -20.57 -13.62 -5.25
CA ILE A 34 -19.50 -14.52 -5.70
C ILE A 34 -19.96 -15.36 -6.89
N LYS A 35 -21.16 -15.94 -6.83
CA LYS A 35 -21.73 -16.76 -7.90
C LYS A 35 -21.88 -15.96 -9.19
N ASP A 36 -22.41 -14.74 -9.11
CA ASP A 36 -22.54 -13.84 -10.26
C ASP A 36 -21.18 -13.53 -10.86
N CYS A 37 -20.17 -13.24 -10.03
CA CYS A 37 -18.82 -12.96 -10.51
C CYS A 37 -18.19 -14.16 -11.23
N LYS A 38 -18.32 -15.37 -10.67
CA LYS A 38 -17.77 -16.59 -11.26
C LYS A 38 -18.49 -17.02 -12.54
N SER A 39 -19.81 -16.83 -12.60
CA SER A 39 -20.63 -17.26 -13.75
C SER A 39 -20.68 -16.23 -14.89
N ASN A 40 -20.38 -14.95 -14.62
CA ASN A 40 -20.44 -13.91 -15.64
C ASN A 40 -19.27 -14.03 -16.64
N PRO A 41 -19.53 -14.26 -17.94
CA PRO A 41 -18.48 -14.36 -18.96
C PRO A 41 -17.69 -13.06 -19.15
N LYS A 42 -18.26 -11.90 -18.81
CA LYS A 42 -17.56 -10.60 -18.86
C LYS A 42 -16.49 -10.46 -17.77
N HIS A 43 -16.50 -11.31 -16.74
CA HIS A 43 -15.55 -11.27 -15.63
C HIS A 43 -14.30 -12.15 -15.91
N GLY A 44 -13.76 -12.10 -17.13
CA GLY A 44 -12.61 -12.92 -17.54
C GLY A 44 -11.38 -12.74 -16.64
N ALA A 45 -11.09 -11.50 -16.23
CA ALA A 45 -10.00 -11.17 -15.31
C ALA A 45 -10.18 -11.77 -13.90
N CYS A 46 -11.42 -12.06 -13.48
CA CYS A 46 -11.71 -12.70 -12.19
C CYS A 46 -11.59 -14.23 -12.25
N ARG A 47 -11.77 -14.82 -13.43
CA ARG A 47 -11.77 -16.27 -13.65
C ARG A 47 -10.39 -16.83 -13.95
N ASN A 48 -9.57 -16.06 -14.68
CA ASN A 48 -8.25 -16.50 -15.15
C ASN A 48 -7.11 -16.08 -14.21
N SER A 49 -7.41 -15.88 -12.93
CA SER A 49 -6.51 -15.19 -11.99
C SER A 49 -5.21 -15.94 -11.69
N SER A 50 -5.18 -17.27 -11.82
CA SER A 50 -3.93 -18.03 -11.64
C SER A 50 -3.81 -19.18 -12.66
N PRO A 51 -2.93 -19.07 -13.67
CA PRO A 51 -2.67 -20.17 -14.61
C PRO A 51 -1.86 -21.32 -13.97
N ASN A 52 -1.09 -21.04 -12.90
CA ASN A 52 -0.20 -22.03 -12.28
C ASN A 52 -0.80 -22.76 -11.07
N ASN A 53 -1.95 -22.30 -10.55
CA ASN A 53 -2.74 -22.99 -9.53
C ASN A 53 -1.91 -23.53 -8.33
N THR A 54 -0.83 -22.83 -7.99
CA THR A 54 0.09 -23.19 -6.91
C THR A 54 -0.60 -22.95 -5.57
N LEU A 55 -0.91 -24.01 -4.87
CA LEU A 55 -1.48 -23.94 -3.52
C LEU A 55 -0.44 -23.41 -2.53
N PRO A 56 -0.87 -22.65 -1.48
CA PRO A 56 -0.01 -22.44 -0.31
C PRO A 56 0.45 -23.77 0.26
N THR A 57 1.59 -23.76 0.97
CA THR A 57 2.16 -24.99 1.53
C THR A 57 1.17 -25.66 2.48
N ARG A 58 0.47 -24.86 3.29
CA ARG A 58 -0.50 -25.33 4.29
C ARG A 58 -1.83 -24.60 4.18
N LEU A 59 -2.90 -25.32 4.50
CA LEU A 59 -4.28 -24.82 4.60
C LEU A 59 -4.94 -25.39 5.85
N ILE A 60 -5.95 -24.69 6.36
CA ILE A 60 -6.81 -25.18 7.43
C ILE A 60 -7.99 -25.91 6.78
N ASP A 61 -8.14 -27.20 7.07
CA ASP A 61 -9.35 -27.95 6.74
C ASP A 61 -10.43 -27.64 7.78
N VAL A 62 -11.49 -26.97 7.35
CA VAL A 62 -12.60 -26.57 8.23
C VAL A 62 -13.75 -27.59 8.26
N GLN A 63 -13.66 -28.69 7.51
CA GLN A 63 -14.72 -29.71 7.39
C GLN A 63 -14.22 -31.13 7.73
N GLY A 64 -13.34 -31.27 8.73
CA GLY A 64 -12.88 -32.58 9.21
C GLY A 64 -14.03 -33.50 9.64
N LYS A 65 -13.76 -34.82 9.75
CA LYS A 65 -14.76 -35.88 10.02
C LYS A 65 -15.69 -35.63 11.23
N ASP A 66 -15.31 -34.75 12.16
CA ASP A 66 -16.09 -34.35 13.35
C ASP A 66 -16.29 -32.82 13.47
N GLN A 67 -16.26 -32.08 12.35
CA GLN A 67 -16.10 -30.61 12.34
C GLN A 67 -14.81 -30.11 13.03
N GLY A 68 -13.87 -31.01 13.32
CA GLY A 68 -12.54 -30.69 13.81
C GLY A 68 -11.75 -29.90 12.77
N LEU A 69 -10.92 -28.98 13.25
CA LEU A 69 -10.04 -28.16 12.42
C LEU A 69 -8.65 -28.80 12.38
N LYS A 70 -7.99 -28.79 11.22
CA LYS A 70 -6.64 -29.34 11.07
C LYS A 70 -5.83 -28.54 10.08
N LEU A 71 -4.54 -28.38 10.36
CA LEU A 71 -3.59 -27.87 9.39
C LEU A 71 -3.17 -29.01 8.45
N VAL A 72 -3.34 -28.81 7.14
CA VAL A 72 -3.10 -29.85 6.13
C VAL A 72 -2.21 -29.35 5.02
N GLU A 73 -1.41 -30.27 4.47
CA GLU A 73 -0.59 -30.05 3.29
C GLU A 73 -1.22 -30.85 2.14
N LEU A 74 -1.53 -30.16 1.04
CA LEU A 74 -2.34 -30.70 -0.05
C LEU A 74 -1.54 -30.80 -1.36
N GLU A 75 -0.25 -31.12 -1.24
CA GLU A 75 0.68 -31.19 -2.38
C GLU A 75 0.07 -31.83 -3.62
N GLY A 76 0.19 -31.14 -4.76
CA GLY A 76 -0.30 -31.60 -6.06
C GLY A 76 -1.82 -31.58 -6.28
N LYS A 77 -2.63 -31.22 -5.27
CA LYS A 77 -4.09 -31.14 -5.43
C LYS A 77 -4.52 -29.79 -6.02
N LYS A 78 -5.71 -29.75 -6.61
CA LYS A 78 -6.41 -28.51 -6.96
C LYS A 78 -7.61 -28.35 -6.04
N VAL A 79 -7.57 -27.34 -5.18
CA VAL A 79 -8.65 -27.05 -4.24
C VAL A 79 -9.01 -25.58 -4.24
N GLU A 80 -10.27 -25.28 -3.94
CA GLU A 80 -10.70 -23.92 -3.64
C GLU A 80 -10.49 -23.63 -2.15
N TYR A 81 -9.95 -22.45 -1.84
CA TYR A 81 -9.73 -22.00 -0.47
C TYR A 81 -10.08 -20.52 -0.31
N VAL A 82 -10.44 -20.14 0.91
CA VAL A 82 -10.67 -18.76 1.33
C VAL A 82 -9.40 -18.22 1.98
N THR A 83 -9.11 -16.93 1.86
CA THR A 83 -8.04 -16.25 2.61
C THR A 83 -8.65 -15.26 3.59
N LEU A 84 -7.97 -15.02 4.72
CA LEU A 84 -8.33 -13.96 5.67
C LEU A 84 -7.32 -12.81 5.58
N SER A 85 -7.83 -11.59 5.38
CA SER A 85 -7.09 -10.34 5.54
C SER A 85 -7.55 -9.66 6.84
N TYR A 86 -6.61 -9.46 7.77
CA TYR A 86 -6.91 -8.97 9.11
C TYR A 86 -5.73 -8.26 9.77
N CYS A 87 -5.99 -7.52 10.85
CA CYS A 87 -4.94 -6.97 11.71
C CYS A 87 -4.54 -7.96 12.80
N TRP A 88 -3.25 -8.15 13.01
CA TRP A 88 -2.77 -9.12 14.01
C TRP A 88 -3.00 -8.68 15.46
N GLY A 89 -2.92 -7.38 15.75
CA GLY A 89 -2.98 -6.83 17.11
C GLY A 89 -1.70 -7.01 17.93
N ARG A 90 -1.74 -6.61 19.20
CA ARG A 90 -0.59 -6.64 20.13
C ARG A 90 -0.36 -8.00 20.81
N GLY A 91 -0.90 -9.08 20.26
CA GLY A 91 -0.71 -10.44 20.79
C GLY A 91 -1.68 -11.42 20.17
N SER A 92 -1.27 -12.13 19.12
CA SER A 92 -2.07 -13.23 18.59
C SER A 92 -2.02 -14.41 19.56
N ALA A 93 -3.17 -14.82 20.08
CA ALA A 93 -3.27 -15.89 21.08
C ALA A 93 -2.94 -17.28 20.52
N VAL A 94 -3.12 -17.50 19.20
CA VAL A 94 -2.84 -18.78 18.54
C VAL A 94 -2.11 -18.56 17.23
N LYS A 95 -0.90 -19.13 17.14
CA LYS A 95 -0.07 -19.14 15.95
C LYS A 95 0.63 -20.49 15.80
N THR A 96 0.98 -20.85 14.58
CA THR A 96 1.76 -22.05 14.32
C THR A 96 3.25 -21.76 14.56
N THR A 97 3.89 -22.63 15.34
CA THR A 97 5.32 -22.62 15.61
C THR A 97 5.88 -24.01 15.35
N SER A 98 7.20 -24.12 15.24
CA SER A 98 7.88 -25.39 15.06
C SER A 98 7.55 -26.38 16.19
N GLY A 99 7.34 -25.86 17.41
CA GLY A 99 6.98 -26.67 18.58
C GLY A 99 5.54 -27.21 18.61
N ASN A 100 4.58 -26.56 17.95
CA ASN A 100 3.17 -26.98 17.97
C ASN A 100 2.65 -27.49 16.60
N LEU A 101 3.50 -27.54 15.58
CA LEU A 101 3.11 -27.93 14.22
C LEU A 101 2.45 -29.32 14.15
N ALA A 102 2.97 -30.29 14.92
CA ALA A 102 2.39 -31.64 14.97
C ALA A 102 0.97 -31.63 15.53
N GLU A 103 0.73 -30.87 16.61
CA GLU A 103 -0.59 -30.69 17.21
C GLU A 103 -1.54 -30.01 16.24
N MET A 104 -1.10 -28.91 15.59
CA MET A 104 -1.89 -28.19 14.59
C MET A 104 -2.33 -29.10 13.43
N ARG A 105 -1.48 -30.06 13.02
CA ARG A 105 -1.80 -31.05 11.97
C ARG A 105 -2.79 -32.11 12.43
N GLU A 106 -2.75 -32.49 13.71
CA GLU A 106 -3.66 -33.47 14.27
C GLU A 106 -5.04 -32.86 14.55
N ARG A 107 -5.07 -31.72 15.26
CA ARG A 107 -6.28 -31.03 15.70
C ARG A 107 -5.99 -29.61 16.18
N ILE A 108 -6.75 -28.65 15.66
CA ILE A 108 -6.82 -27.27 16.16
C ILE A 108 -8.12 -27.13 16.97
N ASP A 109 -8.00 -26.85 18.26
CA ASP A 109 -9.15 -26.76 19.14
C ASP A 109 -9.91 -25.45 18.95
N TRP A 110 -11.22 -25.55 18.68
CA TRP A 110 -12.10 -24.40 18.43
C TRP A 110 -12.01 -23.34 19.54
N GLY A 111 -12.04 -23.77 20.80
CA GLY A 111 -12.01 -22.88 21.97
C GLY A 111 -10.70 -22.12 22.15
N THR A 112 -9.62 -22.53 21.49
CA THR A 112 -8.33 -21.81 21.52
C THR A 112 -8.31 -20.69 20.49
N LEU A 113 -9.09 -20.79 19.41
CA LEU A 113 -9.05 -19.82 18.32
C LEU A 113 -9.51 -18.43 18.79
N PRO A 114 -8.81 -17.36 18.39
CA PRO A 114 -9.32 -16.00 18.50
C PRO A 114 -10.69 -15.85 17.83
N ALA A 115 -11.49 -14.91 18.34
CA ALA A 115 -12.85 -14.64 17.85
C ALA A 115 -12.91 -14.46 16.33
N LEU A 116 -11.95 -13.71 15.77
CA LEU A 116 -11.91 -13.47 14.33
C LEU A 116 -11.61 -14.74 13.52
N PHE A 117 -10.80 -15.65 14.07
CA PHE A 117 -10.48 -16.91 13.39
C PHE A 117 -11.69 -17.86 13.44
N GLN A 118 -12.44 -17.87 14.54
CA GLN A 118 -13.71 -18.59 14.63
C GLN A 118 -14.72 -18.07 13.59
N ASP A 119 -14.79 -16.75 13.41
CA ASP A 119 -15.63 -16.15 12.37
C ASP A 119 -15.17 -16.52 10.97
N ALA A 120 -13.86 -16.43 10.68
CA ALA A 120 -13.31 -16.81 9.38
C ALA A 120 -13.62 -18.27 9.03
N VAL A 121 -13.52 -19.18 10.01
CA VAL A 121 -13.93 -20.58 9.85
C VAL A 121 -15.43 -20.69 9.58
N THR A 122 -16.26 -19.98 10.35
CA THR A 122 -17.72 -19.96 10.19
C THR A 122 -18.12 -19.47 8.81
N ILE A 123 -17.54 -18.36 8.36
CA ILE A 123 -17.78 -17.77 7.03
C ILE A 123 -17.39 -18.76 5.95
N THR A 124 -16.21 -19.39 6.06
CA THR A 124 -15.72 -20.38 5.10
C THR A 124 -16.69 -21.56 4.96
N ARG A 125 -17.17 -22.11 6.10
CA ARG A 125 -18.19 -23.16 6.12
C ARG A 125 -19.51 -22.70 5.48
N ARG A 126 -19.97 -21.49 5.78
CA ARG A 126 -21.23 -20.91 5.27
C ARG A 126 -21.19 -20.55 3.78
N LEU A 127 -19.99 -20.39 3.23
CA LEU A 127 -19.73 -20.28 1.78
C LEU A 127 -19.58 -21.64 1.09
N ASN A 128 -19.70 -22.74 1.84
CA ASN A 128 -19.51 -24.11 1.37
C ASN A 128 -18.11 -24.37 0.78
N ILE A 129 -17.09 -23.73 1.37
CA ILE A 129 -15.68 -23.97 1.06
C ILE A 129 -15.05 -24.76 2.20
N ARG A 130 -14.12 -25.66 1.87
CA ARG A 130 -13.49 -26.56 2.85
C ARG A 130 -12.19 -26.02 3.42
N TYR A 131 -11.46 -25.22 2.67
CA TYR A 131 -10.11 -24.80 3.05
C TYR A 131 -10.04 -23.30 3.31
N LEU A 132 -9.30 -22.93 4.36
CA LEU A 132 -9.06 -21.56 4.77
C LEU A 132 -7.55 -21.35 4.95
N TRP A 133 -7.07 -20.20 4.50
CA TRP A 133 -5.70 -19.75 4.72
C TRP A 133 -5.70 -18.52 5.63
N ILE A 134 -4.91 -18.60 6.71
CA ILE A 134 -4.65 -17.52 7.65
C ILE A 134 -3.13 -17.52 7.87
N ASP A 135 -2.46 -16.39 7.58
CA ASP A 135 -1.00 -16.26 7.69
C ASP A 135 -0.47 -16.74 9.05
N GLY A 136 -1.08 -16.32 10.16
CA GLY A 136 -0.69 -16.71 11.52
C GLY A 136 -0.76 -18.21 11.82
N LEU A 137 -1.54 -18.99 11.06
CA LEU A 137 -1.70 -20.44 11.25
C LEU A 137 -1.07 -21.27 10.12
N CYS A 138 -0.97 -20.72 8.92
CA CYS A 138 -0.45 -21.43 7.74
C CYS A 138 1.04 -21.20 7.52
N ILE A 139 1.65 -20.23 8.21
CA ILE A 139 3.08 -19.95 8.21
C ILE A 139 3.65 -20.27 9.60
N ILE A 140 4.82 -20.90 9.65
CA ILE A 140 5.53 -21.23 10.89
C ILE A 140 6.22 -19.96 11.39
N GLN A 141 5.71 -19.38 12.47
CA GLN A 141 6.05 -18.01 12.88
C GLN A 141 7.42 -17.85 13.55
N ASP A 142 8.04 -18.94 13.99
CA ASP A 142 9.38 -18.97 14.57
C ASP A 142 10.42 -19.53 13.60
N ASP A 143 10.05 -19.82 12.35
CA ASP A 143 10.95 -20.28 11.30
C ASP A 143 11.10 -19.20 10.22
N LYS A 144 12.29 -18.59 10.17
CA LYS A 144 12.61 -17.55 9.19
C LYS A 144 12.60 -18.08 7.75
N GLY A 145 13.03 -19.32 7.52
CA GLY A 145 13.06 -19.92 6.19
C GLY A 145 11.65 -20.20 5.66
N ASP A 146 10.76 -20.68 6.52
CA ASP A 146 9.35 -20.86 6.18
C ASP A 146 8.66 -19.52 5.90
N TRP A 147 8.92 -18.51 6.75
CA TRP A 147 8.41 -17.15 6.52
C TRP A 147 8.91 -16.55 5.21
N GLU A 148 10.20 -16.68 4.87
CA GLU A 148 10.75 -16.18 3.60
C GLU A 148 10.09 -16.87 2.39
N THR A 149 9.85 -18.19 2.49
CA THR A 149 9.20 -18.97 1.44
C THR A 149 7.73 -18.55 1.25
N GLU A 150 6.96 -18.46 2.34
CA GLU A 150 5.53 -18.14 2.26
C GLU A 150 5.29 -16.65 1.95
N SER A 151 6.10 -15.73 2.47
CA SER A 151 5.98 -14.29 2.18
C SER A 151 6.28 -13.97 0.72
N ALA A 152 7.28 -14.62 0.11
CA ALA A 152 7.56 -14.51 -1.33
C ALA A 152 6.38 -15.01 -2.19
N ARG A 153 5.57 -15.92 -1.66
CA ARG A 153 4.42 -16.54 -2.33
C ARG A 153 3.08 -15.91 -1.96
N MET A 154 3.02 -15.02 -0.96
CA MET A 154 1.76 -14.38 -0.51
C MET A 154 0.97 -13.78 -1.67
N SER A 155 1.67 -13.17 -2.63
CA SER A 155 1.05 -12.62 -3.82
C SER A 155 0.23 -13.66 -4.61
N ASP A 156 0.80 -14.84 -4.82
CA ASP A 156 0.17 -15.94 -5.54
C ASP A 156 -0.96 -16.57 -4.70
N ILE A 157 -0.82 -16.61 -3.36
CA ILE A 157 -1.82 -17.14 -2.43
C ILE A 157 -3.12 -16.31 -2.47
N TYR A 158 -3.04 -14.98 -2.37
CA TYR A 158 -4.22 -14.13 -2.45
C TYR A 158 -4.82 -14.08 -3.86
N GLU A 159 -3.98 -14.12 -4.90
CA GLU A 159 -4.46 -14.11 -6.29
C GLU A 159 -5.21 -15.39 -6.68
N ALA A 160 -4.82 -16.54 -6.12
CA ALA A 160 -5.48 -17.82 -6.35
C ALA A 160 -6.67 -18.09 -5.39
N SER A 161 -6.97 -17.18 -4.45
CA SER A 161 -8.06 -17.38 -3.50
C SER A 161 -9.44 -17.44 -4.18
N TYR A 162 -10.33 -18.26 -3.62
CA TYR A 162 -11.72 -18.30 -4.02
C TYR A 162 -12.39 -16.95 -3.70
N VAL A 163 -12.18 -16.44 -2.49
CA VAL A 163 -12.54 -15.10 -2.04
C VAL A 163 -11.66 -14.77 -0.84
N THR A 164 -11.35 -13.49 -0.68
CA THR A 164 -10.67 -12.97 0.52
C THR A 164 -11.70 -12.37 1.46
N ILE A 165 -11.71 -12.81 2.72
CA ILE A 165 -12.46 -12.18 3.80
C ILE A 165 -11.63 -10.99 4.29
N ALA A 166 -12.16 -9.77 4.20
CA ALA A 166 -11.52 -8.59 4.75
C ALA A 166 -12.26 -8.15 6.02
N ALA A 167 -11.59 -8.28 7.16
CA ALA A 167 -12.10 -7.87 8.47
C ALA A 167 -11.86 -6.37 8.71
N ASP A 168 -12.51 -5.52 7.90
CA ASP A 168 -12.20 -4.09 7.78
C ASP A 168 -12.25 -3.31 9.10
N THR A 169 -13.09 -3.73 10.06
CA THR A 169 -13.28 -3.05 11.35
C THR A 169 -12.46 -3.61 12.50
N CYS A 170 -11.80 -4.76 12.33
CA CYS A 170 -11.11 -5.43 13.43
C CYS A 170 -9.69 -4.87 13.57
N GLU A 171 -9.38 -4.27 14.73
CA GLU A 171 -8.03 -3.79 15.07
C GLU A 171 -7.05 -4.93 15.38
N ASP A 172 -7.58 -6.09 15.78
CA ASP A 172 -6.86 -7.31 16.08
C ASP A 172 -7.74 -8.55 15.79
N ASN A 173 -7.22 -9.74 16.09
CA ASN A 173 -7.95 -11.00 15.93
C ASN A 173 -8.85 -11.38 17.12
N SER A 174 -8.89 -10.57 18.19
CA SER A 174 -9.68 -10.85 19.40
C SER A 174 -11.16 -10.45 19.26
N HIS A 175 -11.51 -9.72 18.20
CA HIS A 175 -12.88 -9.24 17.94
C HIS A 175 -13.56 -10.02 16.81
N PHE A 176 -14.87 -10.25 16.96
CA PHE A 176 -15.71 -10.84 15.92
C PHE A 176 -15.97 -9.85 14.77
N CYS A 177 -15.85 -10.31 13.52
CA CYS A 177 -16.32 -9.58 12.34
C CYS A 177 -17.79 -9.95 11.99
N LEU A 178 -18.27 -11.10 12.47
CA LEU A 178 -19.69 -11.45 12.52
C LEU A 178 -20.36 -10.75 13.70
N ALA A 179 -20.50 -9.42 13.60
CA ALA A 179 -20.96 -8.56 14.67
C ALA A 179 -22.39 -8.03 14.47
N HIS A 180 -22.96 -7.57 15.58
CA HIS A 180 -24.13 -6.70 15.57
C HIS A 180 -23.77 -5.30 15.08
N ARG A 181 -24.50 -4.83 14.09
CA ARG A 181 -24.36 -3.51 13.47
C ARG A 181 -25.11 -2.45 14.28
N PRO A 182 -24.77 -1.15 14.12
CA PRO A 182 -25.43 -0.06 14.80
C PRO A 182 -26.96 -0.14 14.72
N LYS A 183 -27.61 0.12 15.86
CA LYS A 183 -29.08 0.07 15.96
C LYS A 183 -29.70 1.08 14.99
N ARG A 184 -30.76 0.64 14.32
CA ARG A 184 -31.55 1.52 13.45
C ARG A 184 -32.36 2.46 14.30
N LEU A 185 -32.48 3.70 13.84
CA LEU A 185 -33.47 4.62 14.37
C LEU A 185 -34.84 4.18 13.87
N ARG A 186 -35.80 4.08 14.81
CA ARG A 186 -37.20 3.81 14.50
C ARG A 186 -38.02 4.94 15.09
N LEU A 187 -38.70 5.69 14.24
CA LEU A 187 -39.57 6.79 14.62
C LEU A 187 -40.99 6.47 14.16
N GLU A 188 -41.93 6.45 15.09
CA GLU A 188 -43.35 6.44 14.74
C GLU A 188 -43.78 7.89 14.48
N HIS A 189 -44.48 8.13 13.38
CA HIS A 189 -44.89 9.47 12.97
C HIS A 189 -46.24 9.41 12.24
N GLN A 190 -46.96 10.53 12.21
CA GLN A 190 -48.24 10.67 11.51
C GLN A 190 -48.14 11.80 10.48
N ASN A 191 -48.64 11.60 9.27
CA ASN A 191 -48.68 12.70 8.29
C ASN A 191 -49.77 13.71 8.65
N THR A 192 -49.82 14.79 7.87
CA THR A 192 -50.85 15.83 7.94
C THR A 192 -52.29 15.33 7.75
N ARG A 193 -52.50 14.06 7.36
CA ARG A 193 -53.81 13.41 7.23
C ARG A 193 -54.10 12.40 8.35
N GLY A 194 -53.28 12.37 9.42
CA GLY A 194 -53.44 11.46 10.55
C GLY A 194 -53.06 10.00 10.27
N LYS A 195 -52.51 9.68 9.10
CA LYS A 195 -52.06 8.31 8.78
C LYS A 195 -50.73 8.04 9.48
N ALA A 196 -50.72 7.05 10.36
CA ALA A 196 -49.51 6.58 11.03
C ALA A 196 -48.56 5.82 10.09
N PHE A 197 -47.26 5.99 10.31
CA PHE A 197 -46.19 5.23 9.67
C PHE A 197 -44.94 5.20 10.54
N THR A 198 -44.10 4.21 10.26
CA THR A 198 -42.80 4.05 10.90
C THR A 198 -41.70 4.48 9.94
N ILE A 199 -40.94 5.51 10.31
CA ILE A 199 -39.69 5.88 9.64
C ILE A 199 -38.56 5.05 10.24
N LYS A 200 -37.77 4.40 9.39
CA LYS A 200 -36.57 3.67 9.78
C LYS A 200 -35.36 4.31 9.13
N ALA A 201 -34.38 4.72 9.94
CA ALA A 201 -33.12 5.27 9.45
C ALA A 201 -31.94 4.42 9.96
N ARG A 202 -30.85 4.42 9.20
CA ARG A 202 -29.58 3.84 9.61
C ARG A 202 -28.44 4.77 9.22
N LYS A 203 -27.32 4.69 9.94
CA LYS A 203 -26.06 5.25 9.48
C LYS A 203 -25.63 4.49 8.22
N VAL A 204 -25.26 5.21 7.18
CA VAL A 204 -24.59 4.68 6.00
C VAL A 204 -23.24 5.37 5.97
N LEU A 205 -22.15 4.61 6.11
CA LEU A 205 -20.82 5.17 5.90
C LEU A 205 -20.65 5.48 4.41
N ASP A 206 -19.92 6.54 4.10
CA ASP A 206 -19.73 7.00 2.73
C ASP A 206 -18.86 6.02 1.92
N HIS A 207 -19.52 5.01 1.36
CA HIS A 207 -18.97 4.04 0.41
C HIS A 207 -19.62 4.20 -0.98
N HIS A 208 -20.29 5.34 -1.21
CA HIS A 208 -21.00 5.64 -2.45
C HIS A 208 -20.51 6.92 -3.13
N GLU A 209 -19.93 7.88 -2.42
CA GLU A 209 -19.44 9.13 -3.01
C GLU A 209 -17.98 8.96 -3.43
N ALA A 210 -17.84 8.03 -4.36
CA ALA A 210 -16.58 7.69 -4.94
C ALA A 210 -16.35 8.49 -6.24
N SER A 211 -15.66 9.63 -6.21
CA SER A 211 -15.09 10.23 -7.43
C SER A 211 -14.12 9.26 -8.13
N GLU A 212 -14.09 9.24 -9.46
CA GLU A 212 -13.27 8.26 -10.21
C GLU A 212 -11.76 8.35 -9.92
N GLU A 213 -11.30 9.48 -9.34
CA GLU A 213 -9.89 9.76 -9.10
C GLU A 213 -9.35 9.20 -7.77
N ASP A 214 -10.21 8.89 -6.77
CA ASP A 214 -9.76 8.73 -5.37
C ASP A 214 -10.04 7.37 -4.66
N LEU A 215 -10.72 6.37 -5.28
CA LEU A 215 -11.48 5.39 -4.46
C LEU A 215 -11.16 3.91 -4.44
N ALA A 216 -10.05 3.47 -5.01
CA ALA A 216 -9.61 2.11 -4.70
C ALA A 216 -8.92 1.99 -3.31
N PHE A 217 -8.60 3.11 -2.64
CA PHE A 217 -7.64 3.08 -1.53
C PHE A 217 -7.94 3.99 -0.34
N ARG A 218 -9.20 4.38 -0.08
CA ARG A 218 -9.51 5.10 1.17
C ARG A 218 -9.01 4.29 2.36
N VAL A 219 -8.03 4.85 3.09
CA VAL A 219 -7.49 4.32 4.35
C VAL A 219 -8.52 4.61 5.44
N GLN A 220 -9.67 3.94 5.36
CA GLN A 220 -10.70 3.99 6.39
C GLN A 220 -10.82 2.62 7.02
N GLY A 221 -10.65 2.59 8.33
CA GLY A 221 -10.68 1.36 9.12
C GLY A 221 -9.28 0.77 9.39
N PRO A 222 -9.15 0.00 10.49
CA PRO A 222 -7.86 -0.56 10.93
C PRO A 222 -7.13 -1.38 9.87
N LEU A 223 -7.85 -2.25 9.15
CA LEU A 223 -7.23 -3.15 8.17
C LEU A 223 -6.57 -2.39 7.01
N ARG A 224 -7.27 -1.37 6.49
CA ARG A 224 -6.79 -0.61 5.33
C ARG A 224 -5.58 0.26 5.66
N ALA A 225 -5.35 0.54 6.94
CA ALA A 225 -4.17 1.22 7.43
C ALA A 225 -2.94 0.31 7.51
N ARG A 226 -3.06 -1.02 7.37
CA ARG A 226 -1.92 -1.95 7.38
C ARG A 226 -1.29 -2.04 6.00
N ALA A 227 0.04 -1.90 5.93
CA ALA A 227 0.79 -1.93 4.67
C ALA A 227 0.56 -3.22 3.85
N TRP A 228 0.66 -4.39 4.49
CA TRP A 228 0.43 -5.69 3.87
C TRP A 228 -0.98 -5.84 3.24
N ALA A 229 -2.01 -5.26 3.88
CA ALA A 229 -3.39 -5.37 3.43
C ALA A 229 -3.62 -4.76 2.03
N LEU A 230 -2.77 -3.82 1.58
CA LEU A 230 -2.85 -3.29 0.23
C LEU A 230 -2.67 -4.40 -0.82
N GLN A 231 -1.60 -5.17 -0.70
CA GLN A 231 -1.29 -6.25 -1.63
C GLN A 231 -2.36 -7.34 -1.59
N GLU A 232 -2.78 -7.69 -0.37
CA GLU A 232 -3.85 -8.68 -0.13
C GLU A 232 -5.11 -8.30 -0.90
N ASN A 233 -5.53 -7.03 -0.83
CA ASN A 233 -6.72 -6.55 -1.54
C ASN A 233 -6.50 -6.41 -3.06
N VAL A 234 -5.40 -5.81 -3.48
CA VAL A 234 -5.15 -5.54 -4.91
C VAL A 234 -5.02 -6.82 -5.73
N LEU A 235 -4.42 -7.88 -5.17
CA LEU A 235 -4.19 -9.14 -5.90
C LEU A 235 -5.40 -10.07 -5.88
N SER A 236 -6.20 -10.01 -4.82
CA SER A 236 -7.37 -10.87 -4.64
C SER A 236 -8.37 -10.71 -5.79
N PRO A 237 -8.87 -11.81 -6.39
CA PRO A 237 -9.84 -11.70 -7.49
C PRO A 237 -11.23 -11.23 -7.02
N ARG A 238 -11.56 -11.53 -5.76
CA ARG A 238 -12.85 -11.25 -5.10
C ARG A 238 -12.57 -10.99 -3.62
N ILE A 239 -13.21 -9.97 -3.05
CA ILE A 239 -13.10 -9.61 -1.64
C ILE A 239 -14.49 -9.41 -1.06
N LEU A 240 -14.71 -9.95 0.13
CA LEU A 240 -15.89 -9.72 0.93
C LEU A 240 -15.49 -8.91 2.18
N HIS A 241 -15.87 -7.64 2.22
CA HIS A 241 -15.57 -6.76 3.34
C HIS A 241 -16.65 -6.85 4.40
N TYR A 242 -16.21 -7.16 5.62
CA TYR A 242 -17.01 -7.03 6.83
C TYR A 242 -16.78 -5.64 7.42
N THR A 243 -17.64 -4.69 7.02
CA THR A 243 -17.60 -3.31 7.50
C THR A 243 -18.54 -3.09 8.70
N GLU A 244 -18.44 -1.92 9.34
CA GLU A 244 -19.25 -1.56 10.51
C GLU A 244 -20.76 -1.57 10.21
N THR A 245 -21.14 -1.14 9.01
CA THR A 245 -22.55 -0.88 8.67
C THR A 245 -23.18 -1.92 7.76
N GLU A 246 -22.41 -2.53 6.87
CA GLU A 246 -22.91 -3.54 5.92
C GLU A 246 -21.80 -4.42 5.32
N LEU A 247 -22.17 -5.49 4.62
CA LEU A 247 -21.22 -6.20 3.77
C LEU A 247 -21.08 -5.45 2.45
N THR A 248 -19.83 -5.30 2.02
CA THR A 248 -19.52 -4.89 0.65
C THR A 248 -18.73 -5.99 -0.04
N PHE A 249 -18.92 -6.10 -1.34
CA PHE A 249 -18.25 -7.06 -2.19
C PHE A 249 -17.60 -6.31 -3.34
N GLU A 250 -16.32 -6.58 -3.56
CA GLU A 250 -15.64 -6.15 -4.77
C GLU A 250 -14.97 -7.32 -5.47
N CYS A 251 -14.93 -7.23 -6.79
CA CYS A 251 -14.10 -8.07 -7.63
C CYS A 251 -13.39 -7.19 -8.64
N ARG A 252 -12.62 -7.80 -9.55
CA ARG A 252 -11.85 -7.07 -10.56
C ARG A 252 -12.69 -6.24 -11.55
N SER A 253 -14.01 -6.38 -11.52
CA SER A 253 -14.91 -5.74 -12.49
C SER A 253 -16.06 -4.93 -11.88
N THR A 254 -16.54 -5.28 -10.68
CA THR A 254 -17.73 -4.66 -10.10
C THR A 254 -17.65 -4.56 -8.60
N HIS A 255 -18.28 -3.53 -8.05
CA HIS A 255 -18.53 -3.35 -6.62
C HIS A 255 -20.04 -3.47 -6.32
N ARG A 256 -20.40 -4.07 -5.18
CA ARG A 256 -21.76 -4.26 -4.68
C ARG A 256 -21.80 -4.08 -3.16
N CYS A 257 -22.92 -3.60 -2.61
CA CYS A 257 -23.18 -3.54 -1.16
C CYS A 257 -24.54 -4.19 -0.85
N GLU A 258 -24.80 -4.56 0.41
CA GLU A 258 -26.12 -5.03 0.82
C GLU A 258 -27.21 -3.96 0.61
N CYS A 259 -26.84 -2.68 0.62
CA CYS A 259 -27.68 -1.52 0.38
C CYS A 259 -28.16 -1.38 -1.07
N ASN A 260 -27.30 -1.75 -1.99
CA ASN A 260 -27.42 -1.65 -3.44
C ASN A 260 -26.67 -2.86 -4.03
N PRO A 261 -27.34 -4.03 -4.09
CA PRO A 261 -26.71 -5.26 -4.55
C PRO A 261 -26.59 -5.33 -6.07
N SER A 262 -27.12 -4.35 -6.79
CA SER A 262 -26.90 -4.23 -8.22
C SER A 262 -25.42 -3.95 -8.48
N PRO A 263 -24.82 -4.58 -9.51
CA PRO A 263 -23.43 -4.35 -9.86
C PRO A 263 -23.21 -2.89 -10.26
N SER A 264 -22.28 -2.21 -9.59
CA SER A 264 -21.76 -0.92 -10.00
C SER A 264 -20.42 -1.09 -10.72
N GLN A 265 -20.18 -0.33 -11.79
CA GLN A 265 -18.92 -0.31 -12.55
C GLN A 265 -17.89 0.68 -11.99
N LYS A 266 -18.09 1.14 -10.75
CA LYS A 266 -17.12 1.98 -10.04
C LYS A 266 -15.75 1.29 -9.99
N ALA A 267 -14.68 2.08 -9.90
CA ALA A 267 -13.35 1.55 -9.68
C ALA A 267 -13.33 0.65 -8.43
N THR A 268 -12.66 -0.50 -8.54
CA THR A 268 -12.52 -1.47 -7.45
C THR A 268 -11.06 -1.72 -7.16
N THR A 269 -10.71 -2.08 -5.93
CA THR A 269 -9.32 -2.34 -5.54
C THR A 269 -8.71 -3.49 -6.35
N PRO A 270 -9.39 -4.66 -6.49
CA PRO A 270 -8.93 -5.73 -7.36
C PRO A 270 -8.84 -5.34 -8.84
N GLY A 271 -9.67 -4.38 -9.29
CA GLY A 271 -9.80 -4.02 -10.70
C GLY A 271 -8.64 -3.17 -11.23
N LEU A 272 -7.79 -2.63 -10.35
CA LEU A 272 -6.67 -1.79 -10.73
C LEU A 272 -5.62 -2.53 -11.55
N LEU A 273 -5.15 -3.68 -11.05
CA LEU A 273 -4.09 -4.44 -11.73
C LEU A 273 -4.51 -4.95 -13.11
N PRO A 274 -5.69 -5.57 -13.32
CA PRO A 274 -6.10 -6.00 -14.65
C PRO A 274 -6.26 -4.83 -15.63
N LYS A 275 -6.81 -3.69 -15.18
CA LYS A 275 -6.87 -2.47 -16.00
C LYS A 275 -5.46 -2.02 -16.39
N LEU A 276 -4.52 -2.05 -15.45
CA LEU A 276 -3.12 -1.69 -15.64
C LEU A 276 -2.40 -2.60 -16.64
N LEU A 277 -2.53 -3.91 -16.48
CA LEU A 277 -1.85 -4.91 -17.29
C LEU A 277 -2.44 -5.04 -18.70
N SER A 278 -3.62 -4.45 -18.94
CA SER A 278 -4.25 -4.47 -20.27
C SER A 278 -3.60 -3.50 -21.27
N THR A 279 -2.88 -2.48 -20.79
CA THR A 279 -2.19 -1.52 -21.67
C THR A 279 -0.79 -2.01 -22.04
N LYS A 280 -0.44 -1.92 -23.33
CA LYS A 280 0.94 -2.15 -23.81
C LYS A 280 1.86 -0.94 -23.59
N ARG A 281 1.32 0.20 -23.14
CA ARG A 281 2.09 1.44 -22.94
C ARG A 281 2.75 1.43 -21.57
N HIS A 282 4.08 1.24 -21.54
CA HIS A 282 4.87 1.21 -20.30
C HIS A 282 4.70 2.46 -19.42
N PRO A 283 4.65 3.71 -19.94
CA PRO A 283 4.50 4.90 -19.09
C PRO A 283 3.24 4.89 -18.22
N LYS A 284 2.10 4.43 -18.77
CA LYS A 284 0.85 4.26 -18.00
C LYS A 284 0.98 3.21 -16.89
N VAL A 285 1.85 2.20 -17.10
CA VAL A 285 2.14 1.18 -16.10
C VAL A 285 2.87 1.79 -14.91
N PHE A 286 3.90 2.60 -15.18
CA PHE A 286 4.68 3.28 -14.15
C PHE A 286 3.89 4.36 -13.41
N GLY A 287 3.11 5.19 -14.10
CA GLY A 287 2.25 6.19 -13.44
C GLY A 287 1.25 5.56 -12.45
N THR A 288 0.72 4.36 -12.76
CA THR A 288 -0.12 3.65 -11.79
C THR A 288 0.69 3.05 -10.65
N TRP A 289 1.91 2.59 -10.90
CA TRP A 289 2.84 2.19 -9.83
C TRP A 289 3.07 3.35 -8.85
N HIS A 290 3.31 4.57 -9.33
CA HIS A 290 3.43 5.76 -8.47
C HIS A 290 2.18 6.02 -7.64
N ARG A 291 0.98 5.91 -8.24
CA ARG A 291 -0.29 6.04 -7.50
C ARG A 291 -0.43 4.96 -6.42
N ILE A 292 -0.02 3.72 -6.71
CA ILE A 292 -0.03 2.63 -5.72
C ILE A 292 0.99 2.91 -4.61
N VAL A 293 2.19 3.39 -4.93
CA VAL A 293 3.22 3.75 -3.94
C VAL A 293 2.76 4.89 -3.03
N ALA A 294 2.15 5.94 -3.59
CA ALA A 294 1.59 7.05 -2.83
C ALA A 294 0.54 6.56 -1.80
N GLN A 295 -0.30 5.61 -2.20
CA GLN A 295 -1.27 5.01 -1.30
C GLN A 295 -0.63 4.03 -0.32
N TYR A 296 0.34 3.23 -0.76
CA TYR A 296 1.06 2.27 0.09
C TYR A 296 1.76 2.97 1.24
N THR A 297 2.39 4.11 0.97
CA THR A 297 3.17 4.88 1.94
C THR A 297 2.32 5.61 2.98
N LEU A 298 1.01 5.75 2.77
CA LEU A 298 0.04 6.17 3.80
C LEU A 298 -0.20 5.11 4.89
N ARG A 299 0.22 3.87 4.66
CA ARG A 299 -0.10 2.74 5.54
C ARG A 299 0.99 2.51 6.57
N LYS A 300 0.56 2.05 7.74
CA LYS A 300 1.40 1.69 8.87
C LYS A 300 2.02 0.32 8.66
N LEU A 301 3.29 0.22 9.04
CA LEU A 301 4.08 -0.99 9.00
C LEU A 301 4.60 -1.28 10.42
N THR A 302 4.44 -2.50 10.91
CA THR A 302 4.92 -2.89 12.25
C THR A 302 6.39 -3.27 12.25
N VAL A 303 6.87 -3.88 11.17
CA VAL A 303 8.26 -4.34 11.00
C VAL A 303 8.89 -3.52 9.90
N ALA A 304 9.87 -2.67 10.21
CA ALA A 304 10.42 -1.71 9.24
C ALA A 304 10.96 -2.35 7.96
N SER A 305 11.61 -3.53 8.05
CA SER A 305 12.21 -4.24 6.90
C SER A 305 11.17 -4.78 5.90
N ASP A 306 9.91 -4.93 6.31
CA ASP A 306 8.83 -5.42 5.44
C ASP A 306 8.37 -4.40 4.38
N LYS A 307 8.95 -3.20 4.32
CA LYS A 307 8.51 -2.10 3.43
C LYS A 307 8.49 -2.49 1.94
N LEU A 308 9.52 -3.20 1.47
CA LEU A 308 9.56 -3.71 0.09
C LEU A 308 8.85 -5.06 -0.05
N PRO A 309 9.06 -6.05 0.84
CA PRO A 309 8.30 -7.30 0.83
C PRO A 309 6.77 -7.12 0.76
N ALA A 310 6.21 -6.17 1.50
CA ALA A 310 4.76 -5.96 1.62
C ALA A 310 4.08 -5.43 0.35
N ILE A 311 4.84 -4.97 -0.64
CA ILE A 311 4.32 -4.51 -1.94
C ILE A 311 4.89 -5.32 -3.12
N SER A 312 5.83 -6.23 -2.84
CA SER A 312 6.60 -6.99 -3.84
C SER A 312 5.74 -7.80 -4.82
N GLY A 313 4.57 -8.28 -4.39
CA GLY A 313 3.60 -8.99 -5.24
C GLY A 313 2.98 -8.11 -6.31
N ILE A 314 2.72 -6.84 -6.00
CA ILE A 314 2.29 -5.85 -6.99
C ILE A 314 3.46 -5.51 -7.92
N ALA A 315 4.67 -5.32 -7.36
CA ALA A 315 5.87 -5.10 -8.15
C ALA A 315 6.12 -6.25 -9.15
N LYS A 316 5.90 -7.51 -8.74
CA LYS A 316 5.99 -8.70 -9.62
C LYS A 316 5.10 -8.58 -10.85
N LYS A 317 3.90 -8.02 -10.70
CA LYS A 317 2.96 -7.79 -11.82
C LYS A 317 3.44 -6.68 -12.74
N VAL A 318 3.94 -5.58 -12.18
CA VAL A 318 4.53 -4.48 -12.96
C VAL A 318 5.74 -4.97 -13.74
N GLN A 319 6.67 -5.67 -13.08
CA GLN A 319 7.85 -6.27 -13.72
C GLN A 319 7.46 -7.25 -14.83
N ALA A 320 6.43 -8.09 -14.60
CA ALA A 320 5.98 -9.03 -15.62
C ALA A 320 5.45 -8.31 -16.88
N ALA A 321 4.83 -7.14 -16.72
CA ALA A 321 4.29 -6.34 -17.83
C ALA A 321 5.35 -5.51 -18.56
N THR A 322 6.25 -4.85 -17.82
CA THR A 322 7.23 -3.91 -18.39
C THR A 322 8.55 -4.57 -18.73
N LYS A 323 8.86 -5.72 -18.11
CA LYS A 323 10.19 -6.37 -18.11
C LYS A 323 11.32 -5.51 -17.53
N SER A 324 10.98 -4.40 -16.88
CA SER A 324 11.93 -3.47 -16.29
C SER A 324 12.58 -4.07 -15.04
N ALA A 325 13.87 -3.79 -14.85
CA ALA A 325 14.58 -4.21 -13.65
C ALA A 325 14.12 -3.40 -12.43
N TYR A 326 13.89 -4.08 -11.31
CA TYR A 326 13.44 -3.46 -10.07
C TYR A 326 14.64 -3.02 -9.23
N LEU A 327 14.60 -1.78 -8.74
CA LEU A 327 15.66 -1.11 -8.00
C LEU A 327 15.10 -0.60 -6.68
N ALA A 328 14.88 -1.54 -5.75
CA ALA A 328 14.42 -1.26 -4.39
C ALA A 328 13.20 -0.31 -4.32
N GLY A 329 12.18 -0.51 -5.15
CA GLY A 329 11.00 0.38 -5.21
C GLY A 329 10.90 1.22 -6.48
N LEU A 330 11.99 1.33 -7.25
CA LEU A 330 12.05 2.05 -8.52
C LEU A 330 12.21 1.09 -9.71
N TRP A 331 12.00 1.59 -10.92
CA TRP A 331 12.09 0.85 -12.17
C TRP A 331 13.19 1.42 -13.05
N ARG A 332 14.09 0.57 -13.54
CA ARG A 332 15.23 0.99 -14.39
C ARG A 332 14.78 1.74 -15.64
N ASP A 333 13.74 1.27 -16.30
CA ASP A 333 13.21 1.88 -17.53
C ASP A 333 12.38 3.15 -17.27
N ASN A 334 12.07 3.47 -16.01
CA ASN A 334 11.36 4.69 -15.60
C ASN A 334 12.17 5.55 -14.61
N LEU A 335 13.48 5.30 -14.52
CA LEU A 335 14.27 5.77 -13.38
C LEU A 335 14.34 7.29 -13.27
N VAL A 336 14.18 8.02 -14.39
CA VAL A 336 14.17 9.49 -14.40
C VAL A 336 13.00 10.04 -13.60
N GLU A 337 11.78 9.60 -13.89
CA GLU A 337 10.57 9.99 -13.14
C GLU A 337 10.57 9.38 -11.73
N ASP A 338 10.97 8.12 -11.61
CA ASP A 338 11.01 7.41 -10.33
C ASP A 338 11.97 8.07 -9.34
N LEU A 339 13.04 8.74 -9.79
CA LEU A 339 13.92 9.50 -8.91
C LEU A 339 13.29 10.82 -8.43
N LEU A 340 12.25 11.31 -9.09
CA LEU A 340 11.59 12.59 -8.76
C LEU A 340 10.46 12.46 -7.73
N TRP A 341 10.35 11.33 -7.03
CA TRP A 341 9.40 11.21 -5.91
C TRP A 341 9.66 12.33 -4.88
N ALA A 342 8.60 12.83 -4.24
CA ALA A 342 8.69 13.81 -3.17
C ALA A 342 7.83 13.37 -1.98
N SER A 343 8.26 13.72 -0.77
CA SER A 343 7.45 13.51 0.43
C SER A 343 6.31 14.52 0.49
N ALA A 344 5.11 14.07 0.86
CA ALA A 344 4.03 14.97 1.21
C ALA A 344 4.33 15.63 2.56
N PRO A 345 4.10 16.94 2.73
CA PRO A 345 4.24 17.58 4.03
C PRO A 345 3.28 16.89 5.02
N HIS A 346 3.82 16.36 6.12
CA HIS A 346 2.97 15.71 7.13
C HIS A 346 2.08 16.76 7.80
N LEU A 347 0.77 16.48 7.89
CA LEU A 347 -0.20 17.36 8.54
C LEU A 347 -0.02 17.43 10.08
N GLU A 348 0.70 16.48 10.68
CA GLU A 348 0.95 16.37 12.13
C GLU A 348 2.43 16.52 12.48
N SER A 349 2.73 17.10 13.66
CA SER A 349 4.09 17.40 14.12
C SER A 349 4.76 16.19 14.81
N PRO A 350 6.07 15.94 14.62
CA PRO A 350 6.97 16.65 13.72
C PRO A 350 6.62 16.33 12.27
N HIS A 351 6.54 17.39 11.46
CA HIS A 351 5.99 17.35 10.11
C HIS A 351 6.87 16.65 9.07
N ILE A 352 7.84 15.84 9.52
CA ILE A 352 8.71 15.01 8.69
C ILE A 352 9.15 13.75 9.44
N ALA A 353 9.15 12.61 8.75
CA ALA A 353 9.59 11.32 9.29
C ALA A 353 11.08 11.33 9.66
N PRO A 354 11.49 10.73 10.79
CA PRO A 354 12.90 10.56 11.13
C PRO A 354 13.58 9.53 10.19
N ARG A 355 14.91 9.65 10.10
CA ARG A 355 15.81 8.63 9.56
C ARG A 355 15.69 7.37 10.41
N LEU A 356 15.71 6.23 9.73
CA LEU A 356 15.78 4.92 10.36
C LEU A 356 17.11 4.70 11.08
N ASP A 357 17.06 3.97 12.19
CA ASP A 357 18.26 3.55 12.91
C ASP A 357 19.11 2.55 12.11
N GLY A 358 18.47 1.75 11.24
CA GLY A 358 19.12 0.73 10.41
C GLY A 358 18.96 0.96 8.91
N TYR A 359 19.81 0.31 8.13
CA TYR A 359 19.64 0.27 6.67
C TYR A 359 18.37 -0.52 6.29
N ARG A 360 17.57 0.04 5.39
CA ARG A 360 16.36 -0.60 4.83
C ARG A 360 16.34 -0.57 3.30
N ALA A 361 16.74 0.54 2.73
CA ALA A 361 16.82 0.76 1.30
C ALA A 361 17.82 1.89 0.99
N PRO A 362 18.37 1.94 -0.24
CA PRO A 362 19.24 3.03 -0.70
C PRO A 362 18.58 4.40 -0.57
N SER A 363 19.35 5.48 -0.39
CA SER A 363 18.77 6.81 -0.14
C SER A 363 17.91 7.34 -1.30
N PHE A 364 18.20 6.90 -2.53
CA PHE A 364 17.42 7.24 -3.72
C PHE A 364 16.03 6.59 -3.76
N SER A 365 15.80 5.53 -2.98
CA SER A 365 14.53 4.83 -2.93
C SER A 365 13.57 5.52 -1.96
N TRP A 366 12.29 5.64 -2.35
CA TRP A 366 11.21 6.07 -1.47
C TRP A 366 11.03 5.15 -0.25
N ALA A 367 11.48 3.89 -0.32
CA ALA A 367 11.40 2.94 0.80
C ALA A 367 12.43 3.23 1.91
N SER A 368 13.36 4.16 1.68
CA SER A 368 14.33 4.58 2.69
C SER A 368 13.76 5.50 3.78
N VAL A 369 12.50 5.96 3.63
CA VAL A 369 11.83 6.90 4.54
C VAL A 369 10.41 6.41 4.93
N ASP A 370 9.91 6.86 6.08
CA ASP A 370 8.55 6.58 6.58
C ASP A 370 7.63 7.80 6.44
N THR A 371 7.60 8.37 5.25
CA THR A 371 6.71 9.48 4.88
C THR A 371 5.73 9.06 3.78
N GLN A 372 4.63 9.79 3.67
CA GLN A 372 3.73 9.67 2.54
C GLN A 372 4.44 10.22 1.30
N ILE A 373 4.42 9.47 0.20
CA ILE A 373 4.96 9.91 -1.07
C ILE A 373 3.86 10.59 -1.88
N GLN A 374 4.15 11.75 -2.45
CA GLN A 374 3.23 12.43 -3.36
C GLN A 374 3.05 11.60 -4.63
N PRO A 375 1.84 11.48 -5.18
CA PRO A 375 1.66 10.95 -6.51
C PRO A 375 2.52 11.78 -7.47
N PHE A 376 3.25 11.12 -8.37
CA PHE A 376 3.87 11.80 -9.50
C PHE A 376 2.71 12.23 -10.42
N GLU A 377 2.23 13.45 -10.21
CA GLU A 377 1.30 14.11 -11.13
C GLU A 377 2.19 14.83 -12.14
N ASP A 378 2.26 14.30 -13.37
CA ASP A 378 2.58 15.16 -14.50
C ASP A 378 1.70 16.40 -14.36
N CYS A 379 2.28 17.59 -14.55
CA CYS A 379 1.51 18.84 -14.63
C CYS A 379 0.22 18.55 -15.37
N LYS A 380 -0.93 18.88 -14.78
CA LYS A 380 -2.27 18.50 -15.28
C LYS A 380 -2.57 19.00 -16.71
N ASP A 381 -1.63 19.69 -17.33
CA ASP A 381 -1.58 20.04 -18.73
C ASP A 381 -0.97 18.88 -19.53
N GLU A 382 -1.79 18.20 -20.34
CA GLU A 382 -1.39 17.09 -21.21
C GLU A 382 -0.26 17.42 -22.21
N ASP A 383 0.19 18.69 -22.26
CA ASP A 383 1.20 19.23 -23.18
C ASP A 383 2.60 19.43 -22.54
N VAL A 384 2.80 19.09 -21.26
CA VAL A 384 4.11 19.26 -20.60
C VAL A 384 4.98 18.03 -20.82
N GLU A 385 5.88 18.09 -21.81
CA GLU A 385 6.86 17.04 -22.08
C GLU A 385 8.03 17.07 -21.09
N LEU A 386 8.34 15.91 -20.49
CA LEU A 386 9.50 15.71 -19.63
C LEU A 386 10.73 15.30 -20.47
N SER A 387 11.84 16.01 -20.27
CA SER A 387 13.11 15.79 -20.95
C SER A 387 14.20 15.36 -19.95
N PRO A 388 14.85 14.20 -20.14
CA PRO A 388 15.84 13.71 -19.19
C PRO A 388 17.16 14.49 -19.30
N HIS A 389 17.69 14.96 -18.16
CA HIS A 389 19.00 15.61 -18.08
C HIS A 389 20.11 14.65 -17.65
N ILE A 390 19.74 13.51 -17.08
CA ILE A 390 20.66 12.46 -16.63
C ILE A 390 20.80 11.33 -17.64
N SER A 391 21.94 10.65 -17.56
CA SER A 391 22.20 9.36 -18.20
C SER A 391 22.61 8.35 -17.13
N ILE A 392 22.07 7.14 -17.20
CA ILE A 392 22.29 6.10 -16.18
C ILE A 392 23.39 5.16 -16.71
N ALA A 393 24.50 5.08 -15.99
CA ALA A 393 25.60 4.19 -16.35
C ALA A 393 25.39 2.79 -15.77
N ARG A 394 25.14 2.69 -14.46
CA ARG A 394 24.91 1.43 -13.74
C ARG A 394 23.90 1.65 -12.63
N ALA A 395 23.08 0.65 -12.35
CA ALA A 395 22.20 0.64 -11.19
C ALA A 395 22.04 -0.81 -10.72
N SER A 396 22.10 -1.03 -9.42
CA SER A 396 21.96 -2.37 -8.84
C SER A 396 21.46 -2.30 -7.41
N CYS A 397 20.75 -3.32 -6.97
CA CYS A 397 20.40 -3.55 -5.57
C CYS A 397 20.72 -5.01 -5.20
N THR A 398 21.24 -5.22 -4.00
CA THR A 398 21.53 -6.54 -3.45
C THR A 398 20.34 -7.00 -2.63
N VAL A 399 19.65 -8.04 -3.09
CA VAL A 399 18.46 -8.59 -2.44
C VAL A 399 18.84 -9.40 -1.21
N PHE A 400 18.02 -9.28 -0.16
CA PHE A 400 18.03 -10.16 1.01
C PHE A 400 17.01 -11.29 0.83
N GLY A 401 17.44 -12.54 1.03
CA GLY A 401 16.55 -13.71 1.01
C GLY A 401 16.03 -14.11 -0.38
N LEU A 402 14.90 -14.82 -0.40
CA LEU A 402 14.36 -15.46 -1.60
C LEU A 402 13.50 -14.55 -2.51
N ASN A 403 13.05 -13.40 -2.01
CA ASN A 403 12.15 -12.51 -2.75
C ASN A 403 12.95 -11.47 -3.56
N PRO A 404 13.09 -11.61 -4.88
CA PRO A 404 13.91 -10.70 -5.71
C PRO A 404 13.41 -9.25 -5.75
N LEU A 405 12.18 -9.01 -5.28
CA LEU A 405 11.53 -7.69 -5.22
C LEU A 405 11.27 -7.25 -3.77
N GLY A 406 11.86 -7.96 -2.81
CA GLY A 406 11.67 -7.76 -1.38
C GLY A 406 12.76 -6.92 -0.74
N GLU A 407 13.17 -7.32 0.46
CA GLU A 407 14.18 -6.64 1.26
C GLU A 407 15.53 -6.57 0.54
N VAL A 408 16.28 -5.50 0.77
CA VAL A 408 17.59 -5.26 0.18
C VAL A 408 18.62 -4.96 1.27
N THR A 409 19.88 -5.34 1.04
CA THR A 409 21.00 -5.07 1.96
C THR A 409 21.93 -3.98 1.47
N ASP A 410 21.90 -3.67 0.18
CA ASP A 410 22.74 -2.64 -0.44
C ASP A 410 22.13 -2.20 -1.79
N GLY A 411 22.53 -1.05 -2.30
CA GLY A 411 22.18 -0.60 -3.64
C GLY A 411 22.85 0.71 -4.03
N PHE A 412 23.03 0.89 -5.34
CA PHE A 412 23.64 2.10 -5.88
C PHE A 412 23.10 2.45 -7.27
N ILE A 413 23.19 3.73 -7.62
CA ILE A 413 22.99 4.25 -8.97
C ILE A 413 24.20 5.09 -9.35
N ASP A 414 24.91 4.68 -10.40
CA ASP A 414 25.92 5.48 -11.09
C ASP A 414 25.24 6.22 -12.25
N LEU A 415 25.19 7.55 -12.17
CA LEU A 415 24.58 8.41 -13.19
C LEU A 415 25.51 9.53 -13.61
N CYS A 416 25.20 10.17 -14.73
CA CYS A 416 25.89 11.37 -15.20
C CYS A 416 24.87 12.44 -15.60
N GLY A 417 24.99 13.63 -15.01
CA GLY A 417 24.10 14.76 -15.26
C GLY A 417 24.68 16.08 -14.76
N PRO A 418 23.99 17.21 -15.01
CA PRO A 418 24.41 18.54 -14.56
C PRO A 418 24.34 18.64 -13.03
N VAL A 419 25.44 19.03 -12.39
CA VAL A 419 25.52 19.17 -10.92
C VAL A 419 26.08 20.52 -10.56
N ALA A 420 25.33 21.27 -9.75
CA ALA A 420 25.73 22.55 -9.17
C ALA A 420 25.92 22.42 -7.65
N GLU A 421 26.88 23.16 -7.10
CA GLU A 421 27.01 23.32 -5.65
C GLU A 421 26.12 24.47 -5.18
N ALA A 422 25.45 24.29 -4.05
CA ALA A 422 24.55 25.26 -3.46
C ALA A 422 24.68 25.24 -1.94
N THR A 423 24.23 26.31 -1.29
CA THR A 423 24.11 26.35 0.17
C THR A 423 22.68 26.02 0.57
N LEU A 424 22.47 24.91 1.27
CA LEU A 424 21.21 24.57 1.89
C LEU A 424 21.07 25.35 3.20
N VAL A 425 19.95 26.05 3.34
CA VAL A 425 19.64 26.89 4.50
C VAL A 425 18.40 26.35 5.19
N ALA A 426 18.56 26.01 6.46
CA ALA A 426 17.45 25.76 7.37
C ALA A 426 17.05 27.09 8.05
N PRO A 427 15.83 27.61 7.82
CA PRO A 427 15.40 28.90 8.35
C PRO A 427 15.36 28.96 9.89
N GLU A 428 15.38 30.16 10.49
CA GLU A 428 15.26 30.31 11.95
C GLU A 428 13.94 29.75 12.51
N HIS A 429 12.88 29.82 11.71
CA HIS A 429 11.58 29.24 12.01
C HIS A 429 11.24 28.20 10.95
N TYR A 430 11.03 26.95 11.39
CA TYR A 430 10.68 25.87 10.49
C TYR A 430 9.34 26.16 9.79
N LYS A 431 9.37 26.30 8.46
CA LYS A 431 8.20 26.51 7.61
C LYS A 431 8.02 25.35 6.63
N PHE A 432 8.10 24.11 7.13
CA PHE A 432 7.83 22.92 6.30
C PHE A 432 8.77 22.72 5.10
N GLY A 433 9.94 23.36 5.10
CA GLY A 433 10.85 23.33 3.96
C GLY A 433 12.20 23.98 4.27
N TYR A 434 13.15 23.75 3.37
CA TYR A 434 14.50 24.32 3.37
C TYR A 434 14.69 25.15 2.10
N GLN A 435 15.72 26.00 2.08
CA GLN A 435 15.99 26.85 0.93
C GLN A 435 17.38 26.61 0.37
N LEU A 436 17.50 26.56 -0.96
CA LEU A 436 18.80 26.55 -1.64
C LEU A 436 19.16 27.99 -2.04
N MET A 437 20.37 28.39 -1.65
CA MET A 437 20.98 29.66 -2.01
C MET A 437 22.19 29.39 -2.89
N THR A 438 22.31 30.11 -4.02
CA THR A 438 23.44 29.94 -4.94
C THR A 438 24.16 31.25 -5.24
N THR A 439 25.42 31.12 -5.62
CA THR A 439 26.27 32.22 -6.04
C THR A 439 25.82 32.73 -7.41
N GLY A 440 25.05 33.83 -7.42
CA GLY A 440 24.66 34.55 -8.65
C GLY A 440 23.16 34.59 -8.94
N CYS A 441 22.32 33.88 -8.19
CA CYS A 441 20.87 33.97 -8.29
C CYS A 441 20.29 34.60 -7.02
N GLY A 442 19.49 35.66 -7.16
CA GLY A 442 18.89 36.38 -6.03
C GLY A 442 17.67 35.70 -5.40
N ALA A 443 17.14 34.65 -6.04
CA ALA A 443 15.95 33.95 -5.58
C ALA A 443 16.33 32.65 -4.85
N ALA A 444 15.77 32.46 -3.65
CA ALA A 444 15.84 31.21 -2.92
C ALA A 444 14.95 30.15 -3.61
N ILE A 445 15.43 28.91 -3.70
CA ILE A 445 14.65 27.78 -4.22
C ILE A 445 14.16 26.94 -3.05
N ASP A 446 12.85 26.68 -3.00
CA ASP A 446 12.29 25.81 -1.98
C ASP A 446 12.66 24.34 -2.23
N VAL A 447 13.00 23.65 -1.13
CA VAL A 447 13.33 22.23 -1.11
C VAL A 447 12.24 21.48 -0.38
N SER A 448 11.78 20.40 -1.01
CA SER A 448 10.98 19.36 -0.37
C SER A 448 11.94 18.32 0.25
N PRO A 449 12.14 18.33 1.57
CA PRO A 449 13.10 17.44 2.22
C PRO A 449 12.53 16.03 2.36
N ASP A 450 13.36 15.00 2.19
CA ASP A 450 12.91 13.60 2.35
C ASP A 450 12.58 13.26 3.82
N SER A 451 13.21 13.96 4.76
CA SER A 451 13.20 13.72 6.21
C SER A 451 13.57 15.01 6.96
N LEU A 452 13.48 15.04 8.29
CA LEU A 452 14.14 16.07 9.09
C LEU A 452 15.62 16.11 8.70
N LEU A 453 16.18 17.28 8.45
CA LEU A 453 17.60 17.42 8.13
C LEU A 453 18.32 18.01 9.33
N VAL A 454 19.49 17.45 9.64
CA VAL A 454 20.35 17.88 10.75
C VAL A 454 21.77 18.04 10.25
N GLU A 455 22.45 19.06 10.79
CA GLU A 455 23.88 19.26 10.56
C GLU A 455 24.68 18.11 11.20
N ASP A 456 25.74 17.69 10.52
CA ASP A 456 26.64 16.64 10.97
C ASP A 456 28.09 17.00 10.64
N ALA A 457 29.04 16.34 11.29
CA ALA A 457 30.47 16.57 11.07
C ALA A 457 31.03 15.65 9.98
N ILE A 458 31.91 16.17 9.13
CA ILE A 458 32.71 15.32 8.23
C ILE A 458 33.91 14.80 9.02
N GLU A 459 33.96 13.50 9.34
CA GLU A 459 34.98 12.87 10.21
C GLU A 459 36.43 12.93 9.67
N ASN A 460 36.72 13.58 8.54
CA ASN A 460 38.02 13.47 7.84
C ASN A 460 38.62 14.79 7.28
N GLU A 461 38.21 15.97 7.74
CA GLU A 461 38.92 17.23 7.43
C GLU A 461 39.48 17.88 8.70
N THR A 462 40.77 17.63 8.99
CA THR A 462 41.51 18.31 10.05
C THR A 462 41.95 19.70 9.57
N GLY A 463 41.13 20.70 9.81
CA GLY A 463 41.41 22.13 9.61
C GLY A 463 40.71 23.00 10.67
N PRO A 464 41.04 24.30 10.78
CA PRO A 464 40.47 25.20 11.80
C PRO A 464 38.96 25.47 11.62
N HIS A 465 38.38 25.03 10.50
CA HIS A 465 36.94 24.99 10.24
C HIS A 465 36.56 23.55 9.95
N GLN A 466 35.92 22.87 10.92
CA GLN A 466 35.39 21.53 10.72
C GLN A 466 34.31 21.61 9.64
N ALA A 467 34.56 21.00 8.48
CA ALA A 467 33.60 21.02 7.39
C ALA A 467 32.31 20.31 7.85
N THR A 468 31.20 21.03 7.83
CA THR A 468 29.90 20.50 8.20
C THR A 468 29.20 19.94 6.98
N THR A 469 28.47 18.85 7.20
CA THR A 469 27.59 18.22 6.22
C THR A 469 26.17 18.22 6.78
N VAL A 470 25.23 17.72 5.99
CA VAL A 470 23.85 17.52 6.41
C VAL A 470 23.43 16.09 6.16
N ARG A 471 22.61 15.55 7.04
CA ARG A 471 22.01 14.22 6.90
C ARG A 471 20.55 14.23 7.30
N ARG A 472 19.85 13.16 6.95
CA ARG A 472 18.54 12.84 7.53
C ARG A 472 18.69 12.63 9.06
N GLY A 473 17.84 13.27 9.84
CA GLY A 473 17.86 13.30 11.31
C GLY A 473 17.20 12.06 11.91
N LYS A 474 17.80 11.50 12.95
CA LYS A 474 17.37 10.29 13.65
C LYS A 474 16.18 10.57 14.57
N GLU A 475 15.56 9.50 15.05
CA GLU A 475 14.51 9.61 16.08
C GLU A 475 15.04 10.34 17.32
N GLY A 476 14.25 11.27 17.85
CA GLY A 476 14.62 12.12 19.00
C GLY A 476 15.46 13.36 18.67
N GLU A 477 16.00 13.48 17.45
CA GLU A 477 16.67 14.71 17.02
C GLU A 477 15.64 15.80 16.68
N SER A 478 15.97 17.05 16.98
CA SER A 478 15.10 18.19 16.76
C SER A 478 15.67 19.15 15.71
N TYR A 479 14.77 19.89 15.09
CA TYR A 479 15.12 20.91 14.11
C TYR A 479 16.04 21.97 14.72
N LYS A 480 17.13 22.28 14.01
CA LYS A 480 18.04 23.39 14.31
C LYS A 480 18.36 24.15 13.01
N PRO A 481 18.44 25.49 13.04
CA PRO A 481 18.91 26.26 11.89
C PRO A 481 20.37 25.90 11.57
N PHE A 482 20.69 25.82 10.28
CA PHE A 482 22.03 25.53 9.76
C PHE A 482 22.21 26.10 8.35
N LYS A 483 23.47 26.17 7.90
CA LYS A 483 23.85 26.59 6.55
C LYS A 483 25.00 25.71 6.08
N VAL A 484 24.76 24.85 5.09
CA VAL A 484 25.71 23.80 4.70
C VAL A 484 25.78 23.65 3.18
N PRO A 485 26.96 23.35 2.60
CA PRO A 485 27.08 23.09 1.18
C PRO A 485 26.44 21.74 0.80
N VAL A 486 25.72 21.72 -0.32
CA VAL A 486 25.05 20.55 -0.90
C VAL A 486 25.24 20.52 -2.42
N TRP A 487 24.95 19.37 -3.02
CA TRP A 487 25.04 19.16 -4.47
C TRP A 487 23.65 18.99 -5.07
N CYS A 488 23.35 19.77 -6.09
CA CYS A 488 22.05 19.80 -6.73
C CYS A 488 22.18 19.19 -8.13
N LEU A 489 21.59 18.00 -8.30
CA LEU A 489 21.59 17.26 -9.55
C LEU A 489 20.31 17.57 -10.33
N SER A 490 20.46 18.10 -11.54
CA SER A 490 19.33 18.22 -12.47
C SER A 490 18.96 16.86 -13.05
N VAL A 491 17.74 16.38 -12.79
CA VAL A 491 17.27 15.07 -13.25
C VAL A 491 16.49 15.20 -14.55
N ALA A 492 15.55 16.14 -14.62
CA ALA A 492 14.72 16.37 -15.80
C ALA A 492 14.33 17.84 -15.94
N GLY A 493 14.05 18.26 -17.18
CA GLY A 493 13.45 19.54 -17.53
C GLY A 493 12.08 19.35 -18.17
N TYR A 494 11.22 20.36 -18.06
CA TYR A 494 9.85 20.37 -18.58
C TYR A 494 9.72 21.40 -19.71
N SER A 495 8.86 21.14 -20.69
CA SER A 495 8.61 22.06 -21.83
C SER A 495 8.16 23.47 -21.39
N CYS A 496 7.58 23.60 -20.19
CA CYS A 496 7.18 24.86 -19.57
C CYS A 496 8.34 25.66 -18.94
N GLY A 497 9.59 25.22 -19.09
CA GLY A 497 10.78 25.96 -18.63
C GLY A 497 11.17 25.72 -17.17
N TRP A 498 10.63 24.67 -16.56
CA TRP A 498 10.98 24.21 -15.22
C TRP A 498 11.95 23.04 -15.25
N ILE A 499 12.70 22.84 -14.17
CA ILE A 499 13.56 21.68 -13.91
C ILE A 499 13.21 21.09 -12.55
N SER A 500 13.26 19.76 -12.48
CA SER A 500 13.25 19.02 -11.21
C SER A 500 14.54 18.23 -11.02
N GLY A 501 14.93 18.10 -9.76
CA GLY A 501 16.21 17.50 -9.41
C GLY A 501 16.32 17.05 -7.96
N LEU A 502 17.49 16.51 -7.64
CA LEU A 502 17.81 15.97 -6.32
C LEU A 502 18.73 16.91 -5.56
N VAL A 503 18.49 17.02 -4.26
CA VAL A 503 19.43 17.59 -3.30
C VAL A 503 20.22 16.43 -2.69
N LEU A 504 21.54 16.50 -2.81
CA LEU A 504 22.48 15.45 -2.43
C LEU A 504 23.47 15.96 -1.37
N THR A 505 23.82 15.08 -0.46
CA THR A 505 24.91 15.25 0.51
C THR A 505 25.99 14.20 0.27
N LYS A 506 27.21 14.42 0.74
CA LYS A 506 28.26 13.37 0.69
C LYS A 506 27.90 12.25 1.67
N SER A 507 27.97 11.00 1.23
CA SER A 507 27.74 9.86 2.12
C SER A 507 28.84 9.77 3.17
N SER A 508 28.46 9.61 4.44
CA SER A 508 29.39 9.31 5.52
C SER A 508 29.82 7.84 5.53
N GLN A 509 29.06 6.96 4.89
CA GLN A 509 29.30 5.52 4.88
C GLN A 509 30.12 5.06 3.68
N VAL A 510 29.89 5.67 2.50
CA VAL A 510 30.54 5.27 1.25
C VAL A 510 31.35 6.42 0.67
N ARG A 511 32.68 6.31 0.76
CA ARG A 511 33.60 7.35 0.29
C ARG A 511 33.40 7.64 -1.20
N GLY A 512 33.19 8.91 -1.53
CA GLY A 512 33.01 9.39 -2.91
C GLY A 512 31.61 9.14 -3.48
N ALA A 513 30.67 8.64 -2.67
CA ALA A 513 29.27 8.55 -3.02
C ALA A 513 28.45 9.66 -2.35
N TYR A 514 27.20 9.77 -2.79
CA TYR A 514 26.25 10.76 -2.33
C TYR A 514 25.00 10.08 -1.79
N GLU A 515 24.36 10.74 -0.82
CA GLU A 515 23.05 10.37 -0.30
C GLU A 515 22.03 11.44 -0.69
N ARG A 516 20.83 11.00 -1.09
CA ARG A 516 19.70 11.87 -1.37
C ARG A 516 19.10 12.38 -0.05
N ILE A 517 18.82 13.68 0.02
CA ILE A 517 18.20 14.32 1.20
C ILE A 517 16.95 15.13 0.87
N GLY A 518 16.65 15.35 -0.40
CA GLY A 518 15.45 16.06 -0.81
C GLY A 518 15.33 16.21 -2.32
N HIS A 519 14.27 16.92 -2.69
CA HIS A 519 13.88 17.23 -4.06
C HIS A 519 13.70 18.75 -4.20
N PHE A 520 13.99 19.29 -5.39
CA PHE A 520 13.70 20.69 -5.72
C PHE A 520 13.06 20.79 -7.10
N THR A 521 12.28 21.85 -7.30
CA THR A 521 11.78 22.27 -8.61
C THR A 521 12.02 23.78 -8.77
N CYS A 522 12.60 24.20 -9.89
CA CYS A 522 12.94 25.61 -10.15
C CYS A 522 12.87 25.95 -11.65
N GLY A 523 12.95 27.23 -11.99
CA GLY A 523 13.11 27.66 -13.38
C GLY A 523 14.46 27.24 -13.98
N ASN A 524 14.52 27.14 -15.31
CA ASN A 524 15.68 26.61 -16.03
C ASN A 524 16.97 27.43 -15.87
N ASP A 525 16.85 28.71 -15.55
CA ASP A 525 17.96 29.68 -15.49
C ASP A 525 19.10 29.26 -14.56
N TRP A 526 18.78 28.46 -13.53
CA TRP A 526 19.73 28.09 -12.49
C TRP A 526 20.80 27.09 -12.92
N LEU A 527 20.47 26.17 -13.84
CA LEU A 527 21.34 25.06 -14.22
C LEU A 527 21.92 25.20 -15.63
N ILE A 528 21.69 26.34 -16.30
CA ILE A 528 22.24 26.63 -17.62
C ILE A 528 23.77 26.67 -17.56
N GLY A 529 24.44 25.86 -18.40
CA GLY A 529 25.90 25.83 -18.51
C GLY A 529 26.61 24.97 -17.45
N THR A 530 25.88 24.32 -16.56
CA THR A 530 26.46 23.44 -15.53
C THR A 530 27.13 22.22 -16.17
N LYS A 531 28.37 21.90 -15.75
CA LYS A 531 29.11 20.75 -16.27
C LYS A 531 28.43 19.44 -15.84
N LYS A 532 28.37 18.48 -16.77
CA LYS A 532 27.94 17.11 -16.44
C LYS A 532 29.03 16.43 -15.62
N GLN A 533 28.63 15.83 -14.50
CA GLN A 533 29.51 15.11 -13.58
C GLN A 533 29.02 13.67 -13.41
N LYS A 534 29.93 12.74 -13.09
CA LYS A 534 29.57 11.38 -12.70
C LYS A 534 29.28 11.38 -11.20
N ILE A 535 28.13 10.84 -10.83
CA ILE A 535 27.65 10.79 -9.45
C ILE A 535 27.26 9.34 -9.14
N LYS A 536 27.72 8.84 -8.00
CA LYS A 536 27.23 7.60 -7.41
C LYS A 536 26.31 7.97 -6.25
N ILE A 537 25.06 7.54 -6.32
CA ILE A 537 24.09 7.66 -5.23
C ILE A 537 23.92 6.30 -4.56
N VAL A 538 23.98 6.26 -3.23
CA VAL A 538 23.84 5.05 -2.40
C VAL A 538 22.66 5.17 -1.44
#